data_AF-A0A7W8XFG3-F1
#
_entry.id   AF-A0A7W8XFG3-F1
#
_cell.length_a   1.000
_cell.length_b   1.000
_cell.length_c   1.000
_cell.angle_alpha   90.00
_cell.angle_beta   90.00
_cell.angle_gamma   90.00
#
_symmetry.space_group_name_H-M   'P 1'
#
loop_
_entity.id
_entity.type
_entity.pdbx_description
1 polymer ?
#
loop_
_entity_poly.entity_id
_entity_poly.type
_entity_poly.pdbx_seq_one_letter_code
_entity_poly.pdbx_strand_id
1 'polypeptide(L)'
;MVHHLALALGGRPAARFADRLGFPVSNDTLLRTLRRYDRPPPPPPSVIGIDDWAWRRNDRYGTIICDLERRKTIALLPDREPATAKAWLVQQLQIEIVARDRGGGYAQAATQALPHAGQIADRWHLMENASHAFLDAVRKSMRQVRMAVGTATLNPKLLTAAERLQYEGYLRREEANAVIRGLVGEGVPII
;
A
#
# COMPACT_ATOMS: atom_id res chain seq x y z
N MET A 1 1.75 -2.65 35.06
CA MET A 1 2.98 -3.07 34.33
C MET A 1 2.72 -4.19 33.32
N VAL A 2 2.25 -5.39 33.74
CA VAL A 2 1.96 -6.54 32.84
C VAL A 2 1.05 -6.18 31.66
N HIS A 3 -0.06 -5.46 31.89
CA HIS A 3 -0.96 -5.01 30.82
C HIS A 3 -0.26 -4.13 29.77
N HIS A 4 0.53 -3.14 30.20
CA HIS A 4 1.23 -2.23 29.28
C HIS A 4 2.30 -2.96 28.45
N LEU A 5 2.98 -3.94 29.04
CA LEU A 5 3.94 -4.78 28.31
C LEU A 5 3.24 -5.65 27.29
N ALA A 6 2.12 -6.27 27.66
CA ALA A 6 1.31 -7.05 26.75
C ALA A 6 0.81 -6.18 25.58
N LEU A 7 0.38 -4.95 25.87
CA LEU A 7 -0.17 -4.04 24.85
C LEU A 7 0.91 -3.56 23.87
N ALA A 8 2.12 -3.27 24.37
CA ALA A 8 3.21 -2.76 23.56
C ALA A 8 3.95 -3.84 22.76
N LEU A 9 4.16 -5.02 23.36
CA LEU A 9 5.03 -6.07 22.82
C LEU A 9 4.28 -7.36 22.46
N GLY A 10 3.00 -7.48 22.79
CA GLY A 10 2.20 -8.67 22.54
C GLY A 10 2.46 -9.81 23.53
N GLY A 11 2.41 -11.06 23.05
CA GLY A 11 2.55 -12.25 23.89
C GLY A 11 4.01 -12.58 24.24
N ARG A 12 4.63 -13.51 23.51
CA ARG A 12 5.98 -14.02 23.79
C ARG A 12 7.07 -12.94 23.88
N PRO A 13 7.10 -11.87 23.05
CA PRO A 13 8.09 -10.81 23.22
C PRO A 13 7.95 -10.08 24.56
N ALA A 14 6.71 -9.79 25.01
CA ALA A 14 6.48 -9.21 26.33
C ALA A 14 6.91 -10.15 27.47
N ALA A 15 6.68 -11.46 27.33
CA ALA A 15 7.11 -12.44 28.34
C ALA A 15 8.64 -12.47 28.48
N ARG A 16 9.38 -12.51 27.36
CA ARG A 16 10.85 -12.45 27.35
C ARG A 16 11.40 -11.15 27.92
N PHE A 17 10.69 -10.04 27.69
CA PHE A 17 11.09 -8.75 28.22
C PHE A 17 10.81 -8.63 29.72
N ALA A 18 9.66 -9.13 30.18
CA ALA A 18 9.29 -9.18 31.60
C ALA A 18 10.28 -10.00 32.43
N ASP A 19 10.73 -11.13 31.89
CA ASP A 19 11.77 -11.97 32.50
C ASP A 19 13.08 -11.21 32.72
N ARG A 20 13.54 -10.45 31.70
CA ARG A 20 14.75 -9.61 31.79
C ARG A 20 14.63 -8.47 32.80
N LEU A 21 13.42 -8.05 33.13
CA LEU A 21 13.17 -7.02 34.13
C LEU A 21 12.96 -7.59 35.54
N GLY A 22 13.14 -8.91 35.73
CA GLY A 22 13.06 -9.57 37.03
C GLY A 22 11.63 -9.90 37.49
N PHE A 23 10.63 -9.84 36.60
CA PHE A 23 9.26 -10.24 36.90
C PHE A 23 8.75 -11.24 35.85
N PRO A 24 9.06 -12.54 35.97
CA PRO A 24 8.64 -13.52 34.98
C PRO A 24 7.11 -13.60 34.90
N VAL A 25 6.57 -13.47 33.69
CA VAL A 25 5.13 -13.60 33.42
C VAL A 25 4.93 -14.42 32.14
N SER A 26 3.98 -15.35 32.18
CA SER A 26 3.73 -16.22 31.03
C SER A 26 3.05 -15.49 29.88
N ASN A 27 3.30 -15.95 28.64
CA ASN A 27 2.59 -15.53 27.44
C ASN A 27 1.07 -15.54 27.64
N ASP A 28 0.55 -16.61 28.22
CA ASP A 28 -0.90 -16.78 28.39
C ASP A 28 -1.47 -15.82 29.42
N THR A 29 -0.68 -15.44 30.43
CA THR A 29 -1.07 -14.40 31.40
C THR A 29 -1.13 -13.03 30.74
N LEU A 30 -0.18 -12.69 29.87
CA LEU A 30 -0.18 -11.45 29.08
C LEU A 30 -1.40 -11.38 28.15
N LEU A 31 -1.62 -12.44 27.36
CA LEU A 31 -2.75 -12.52 26.44
C LEU A 31 -4.10 -12.50 27.19
N ARG A 32 -4.20 -13.19 28.32
CA ARG A 32 -5.38 -13.15 29.17
C ARG A 32 -5.62 -11.75 29.74
N THR A 33 -4.57 -11.02 30.11
CA THR A 33 -4.67 -9.64 30.58
C THR A 33 -5.16 -8.70 29.48
N LEU A 34 -4.72 -8.89 28.24
CA LEU A 34 -5.26 -8.15 27.08
C LEU A 34 -6.72 -8.47 26.81
N ARG A 35 -7.09 -9.75 26.85
CA ARG A 35 -8.47 -10.21 26.60
C ARG A 35 -9.45 -9.79 27.70
N ARG A 36 -8.99 -9.67 28.94
CA ARG A 36 -9.77 -9.18 30.08
C ARG A 36 -9.85 -7.67 30.16
N TYR A 37 -9.02 -6.96 29.39
CA TYR A 37 -9.08 -5.52 29.35
C TYR A 37 -10.34 -5.10 28.61
N ASP A 38 -11.40 -4.94 29.37
CA ASP A 38 -12.64 -4.39 28.87
C ASP A 38 -12.48 -2.88 28.72
N ARG A 39 -12.49 -2.41 27.48
CA ARG A 39 -12.48 -0.98 27.19
C ARG A 39 -13.92 -0.60 26.88
N PRO A 40 -14.45 0.46 27.50
CA PRO A 40 -15.77 0.95 27.12
C PRO A 40 -15.79 1.17 25.60
N PRO A 41 -16.87 0.76 24.91
CA PRO A 41 -16.97 0.91 23.48
C PRO A 41 -16.75 2.38 23.13
N PRO A 42 -15.93 2.68 22.10
CA PRO A 42 -15.76 4.06 21.68
C PRO A 42 -17.12 4.62 21.23
N PRO A 43 -17.31 5.95 21.27
CA PRO A 43 -18.50 6.55 20.72
C PRO A 43 -18.67 6.10 19.25
N PRO A 44 -19.90 5.82 18.81
CA PRO A 44 -20.17 5.41 17.43
C PRO A 44 -19.54 6.39 16.41
N PRO A 45 -18.92 5.91 15.33
CA PRO A 45 -18.29 6.78 14.32
C PRO A 45 -19.34 7.37 13.38
N SER A 46 -19.09 8.59 12.88
CA SER A 46 -19.88 9.21 11.80
C SER A 46 -19.23 9.02 10.42
N VAL A 47 -17.90 8.91 10.38
CA VAL A 47 -17.12 8.71 9.15
C VAL A 47 -16.31 7.42 9.23
N ILE A 48 -16.56 6.50 8.30
CA ILE A 48 -15.84 5.23 8.22
C ILE A 48 -15.11 5.03 6.90
N GLY A 49 -14.08 4.19 6.94
CA GLY A 49 -13.40 3.62 5.78
C GLY A 49 -13.70 2.13 5.72
N ILE A 50 -13.99 1.61 4.54
CA ILE A 50 -14.19 0.17 4.28
C ILE A 50 -13.25 -0.28 3.15
N ASP A 51 -12.50 -1.35 3.40
CA ASP A 51 -11.53 -1.91 2.45
C ASP A 51 -11.30 -3.41 2.70
N ASP A 52 -10.53 -4.07 1.83
CA ASP A 52 -10.11 -5.45 1.96
C ASP A 52 -9.02 -5.63 3.03
N TRP A 53 -9.18 -6.67 3.85
CA TRP A 53 -8.19 -7.13 4.82
C TRP A 53 -7.62 -8.47 4.40
N ALA A 54 -6.30 -8.60 4.33
CA ALA A 54 -5.67 -9.91 4.13
C ALA A 54 -5.24 -10.52 5.47
N TRP A 55 -5.93 -11.58 5.92
CA TRP A 55 -5.46 -12.40 7.04
C TRP A 55 -4.15 -13.11 6.69
N ARG A 56 -4.10 -13.61 5.46
CA ARG A 56 -2.91 -14.12 4.80
C ARG A 56 -2.98 -13.72 3.34
N ARG A 57 -1.99 -12.94 2.91
CA ARG A 57 -1.91 -12.42 1.55
C ARG A 57 -1.99 -13.57 0.54
N ASN A 58 -2.80 -13.40 -0.49
CA ASN A 58 -3.09 -14.38 -1.54
C ASN A 58 -3.79 -15.68 -1.08
N ASP A 59 -4.41 -15.70 0.10
CA ASP A 59 -5.08 -16.89 0.63
C ASP A 59 -6.46 -16.52 1.19
N ARG A 60 -6.47 -15.76 2.29
CA ARG A 60 -7.69 -15.45 3.03
C ARG A 60 -7.87 -13.96 3.22
N TYR A 61 -8.97 -13.46 2.69
CA TYR A 61 -9.36 -12.05 2.77
C TYR A 61 -10.66 -11.87 3.56
N GLY A 62 -10.78 -10.73 4.21
CA GLY A 62 -11.96 -10.23 4.89
C GLY A 62 -12.18 -8.76 4.57
N THR A 63 -13.06 -8.11 5.30
CA THR A 63 -13.29 -6.65 5.21
C THR A 63 -12.74 -5.98 6.46
N ILE A 64 -11.97 -4.90 6.31
CA ILE A 64 -11.60 -4.01 7.42
C ILE A 64 -12.49 -2.78 7.39
N ILE A 65 -12.96 -2.38 8.58
CA ILE A 65 -13.68 -1.13 8.78
C ILE A 65 -12.92 -0.29 9.80
N CYS A 66 -12.67 0.96 9.42
CA CYS A 66 -11.94 1.93 10.21
C CYS A 66 -12.82 3.13 10.51
N ASP A 67 -12.82 3.59 11.76
CA ASP A 67 -13.21 4.95 12.11
C ASP A 67 -12.14 5.91 11.59
N LEU A 68 -12.51 6.75 10.62
CA LEU A 68 -11.57 7.67 9.97
C LEU A 68 -11.31 8.92 10.80
N GLU A 69 -12.24 9.31 11.67
CA GLU A 69 -12.08 10.45 12.56
C GLU A 69 -11.02 10.14 13.62
N ARG A 70 -11.07 8.92 14.17
CA ARG A 70 -10.14 8.45 15.21
C ARG A 70 -8.94 7.70 14.67
N ARG A 71 -8.92 7.40 13.36
CA ARG A 71 -7.89 6.60 12.68
C ARG A 71 -7.69 5.24 13.34
N LYS A 72 -8.80 4.54 13.62
CA LYS A 72 -8.79 3.24 14.32
C LYS A 72 -9.62 2.21 13.59
N THR A 73 -9.10 0.99 13.54
CA THR A 73 -9.89 -0.18 13.15
C THR A 73 -10.97 -0.44 14.19
N ILE A 74 -12.20 -0.60 13.73
CA ILE A 74 -13.38 -0.84 14.58
C ILE A 74 -14.03 -2.19 14.30
N ALA A 75 -13.84 -2.76 13.11
CA ALA A 75 -14.30 -4.11 12.79
C ALA A 75 -13.40 -4.80 11.76
N LEU A 76 -13.32 -6.12 11.89
CA LEU A 76 -12.78 -7.04 10.89
C LEU A 76 -13.87 -8.08 10.60
N LEU A 77 -14.42 -8.05 9.39
CA LEU A 77 -15.44 -8.99 8.94
C LEU A 77 -14.76 -10.26 8.37
N PRO A 78 -15.44 -11.42 8.43
CA PRO A 78 -14.82 -12.71 8.11
C PRO A 78 -14.45 -12.88 6.63
N ASP A 79 -15.13 -12.17 5.73
CA ASP A 79 -15.03 -12.28 4.28
C ASP A 79 -15.20 -10.90 3.60
N ARG A 80 -15.19 -10.90 2.26
CA ARG A 80 -15.38 -9.72 1.40
C ARG A 80 -16.76 -9.65 0.77
N GLU A 81 -17.70 -10.47 1.25
CA GLU A 81 -19.01 -10.57 0.62
C GLU A 81 -19.81 -9.28 0.86
N PRO A 82 -20.39 -8.67 -0.18
CA PRO A 82 -21.22 -7.48 -0.04
C PRO A 82 -22.37 -7.68 0.96
N ALA A 83 -22.90 -8.90 1.05
CA ALA A 83 -23.94 -9.27 2.02
C ALA A 83 -23.46 -9.15 3.48
N THR A 84 -22.24 -9.61 3.77
CA THR A 84 -21.63 -9.53 5.11
C THR A 84 -21.38 -8.07 5.50
N ALA A 85 -20.83 -7.29 4.58
CA ALA A 85 -20.62 -5.85 4.78
C ALA A 85 -21.95 -5.12 5.03
N LYS A 86 -22.97 -5.39 4.19
CA LYS A 86 -24.31 -4.82 4.35
C LYS A 86 -24.92 -5.16 5.72
N ALA A 87 -24.83 -6.42 6.14
CA ALA A 87 -25.38 -6.88 7.42
C ALA A 87 -24.75 -6.15 8.62
N TRP A 88 -23.47 -5.78 8.53
CA TRP A 88 -22.83 -4.95 9.53
C TRP A 88 -23.30 -3.48 9.44
N LEU A 89 -23.33 -2.91 8.22
CA LEU A 89 -23.68 -1.51 8.00
C LEU A 89 -25.13 -1.15 8.42
N VAL A 90 -26.09 -2.07 8.26
CA VAL A 90 -27.49 -1.82 8.70
C VAL A 90 -27.63 -1.61 10.20
N GLN A 91 -26.64 -2.04 10.99
CA GLN A 91 -26.59 -1.82 12.44
C GLN A 91 -25.95 -0.47 12.81
N GLN A 92 -25.50 0.31 11.83
CA GLN A 92 -24.68 1.51 12.01
C GLN A 92 -25.31 2.74 11.33
N LEU A 93 -26.59 2.99 11.62
CA LEU A 93 -27.38 4.04 10.97
C LEU A 93 -26.84 5.47 11.19
N GLN A 94 -26.03 5.66 12.24
CA GLN A 94 -25.40 6.95 12.55
C GLN A 94 -24.27 7.34 11.59
N ILE A 95 -23.82 6.42 10.73
CA ILE A 95 -22.76 6.69 9.76
C ILE A 95 -23.29 7.63 8.69
N GLU A 96 -22.59 8.74 8.47
CA GLU A 96 -22.92 9.76 7.47
C GLU A 96 -22.01 9.68 6.24
N ILE A 97 -20.80 9.16 6.39
CA ILE A 97 -19.82 9.07 5.31
C ILE A 97 -19.16 7.68 5.30
N VAL A 98 -19.14 7.07 4.11
CA VAL A 98 -18.41 5.83 3.83
C VAL A 98 -17.35 6.12 2.78
N ALA A 99 -16.09 6.22 3.22
CA ALA A 99 -14.95 6.19 2.31
C ALA A 99 -14.67 4.74 1.92
N ARG A 100 -14.53 4.49 0.62
CA ARG A 100 -14.27 3.14 0.10
C ARG A 100 -13.40 3.18 -1.13
N ASP A 101 -12.84 2.04 -1.47
CA ASP A 101 -12.26 1.84 -2.78
C ASP A 101 -13.31 1.96 -3.90
N ARG A 102 -12.86 1.87 -5.15
CA ARG A 102 -13.75 1.95 -6.32
C ARG A 102 -14.43 0.62 -6.65
N GLY A 103 -14.30 -0.39 -5.79
CA GLY A 103 -14.94 -1.69 -5.95
C GLY A 103 -16.47 -1.60 -5.88
N GLY A 104 -17.15 -2.37 -6.74
CA GLY A 104 -18.62 -2.34 -6.83
C GLY A 104 -19.32 -2.98 -5.63
N GLY A 105 -18.69 -3.95 -4.97
CA GLY A 105 -19.30 -4.73 -3.88
C GLY A 105 -19.65 -3.86 -2.66
N TYR A 106 -18.66 -3.13 -2.12
CA TYR A 106 -18.89 -2.24 -0.99
C TYR A 106 -19.78 -1.05 -1.34
N ALA A 107 -19.72 -0.57 -2.60
CA ALA A 107 -20.64 0.46 -3.08
C ALA A 107 -22.10 0.02 -2.96
N GLN A 108 -22.41 -1.17 -3.46
CA GLN A 108 -23.76 -1.73 -3.39
C GLN A 108 -24.20 -1.97 -1.94
N ALA A 109 -23.31 -2.51 -1.11
CA ALA A 109 -23.58 -2.74 0.30
C ALA A 109 -23.92 -1.42 1.04
N ALA A 110 -23.11 -0.38 0.84
CA ALA A 110 -23.33 0.94 1.43
C ALA A 110 -24.64 1.58 0.93
N THR A 111 -24.89 1.60 -0.37
CA THR A 111 -26.14 2.15 -0.94
C THR A 111 -27.38 1.47 -0.38
N GLN A 112 -27.34 0.14 -0.19
CA GLN A 112 -28.48 -0.61 0.33
C GLN A 112 -28.65 -0.51 1.85
N ALA A 113 -27.56 -0.40 2.62
CA ALA A 113 -27.61 -0.35 4.07
C ALA A 113 -27.81 1.05 4.63
N LEU A 114 -27.19 2.05 4.00
CA LEU A 114 -27.08 3.42 4.47
C LEU A 114 -27.38 4.39 3.30
N PRO A 115 -28.63 4.46 2.83
CA PRO A 115 -28.99 5.27 1.64
C PRO A 115 -28.77 6.77 1.86
N HIS A 116 -28.72 7.25 3.11
CA HIS A 116 -28.42 8.63 3.46
C HIS A 116 -26.93 8.94 3.51
N ALA A 117 -26.06 7.93 3.59
CA ALA A 117 -24.63 8.16 3.76
C ALA A 117 -23.93 8.54 2.45
N GLY A 118 -23.12 9.60 2.50
CA GLY A 118 -22.27 10.00 1.39
C GLY A 118 -21.16 8.98 1.15
N GLN A 119 -21.02 8.53 -0.10
CA GLN A 119 -19.93 7.63 -0.49
C GLN A 119 -18.79 8.42 -1.12
N ILE A 120 -17.60 8.33 -0.52
CA ILE A 120 -16.41 9.05 -0.95
C ILE A 120 -15.36 8.05 -1.45
N ALA A 121 -14.66 8.40 -2.52
CA ALA A 121 -13.53 7.60 -2.99
C ALA A 121 -12.37 7.73 -2.01
N ASP A 122 -11.81 6.60 -1.59
CA ASP A 122 -10.63 6.58 -0.74
C ASP A 122 -9.45 7.31 -1.39
N ARG A 123 -8.75 8.11 -0.58
CA ARG A 123 -7.68 8.99 -1.04
C ARG A 123 -6.45 8.21 -1.48
N TRP A 124 -6.10 7.13 -0.77
CA TRP A 124 -4.92 6.34 -1.14
C TRP A 124 -5.13 5.70 -2.51
N HIS A 125 -6.28 5.07 -2.72
CA HIS A 125 -6.64 4.49 -4.01
C HIS A 125 -6.66 5.54 -5.13
N LEU A 126 -7.14 6.77 -4.86
CA LEU A 126 -7.12 7.84 -5.85
C LEU A 126 -5.68 8.25 -6.24
N MET A 127 -4.80 8.41 -5.26
CA MET A 127 -3.42 8.83 -5.48
C MET A 127 -2.59 7.72 -6.14
N GLU A 128 -2.78 6.46 -5.76
CA GLU A 128 -2.12 5.32 -6.36
C GLU A 128 -2.51 5.19 -7.84
N ASN A 129 -3.81 5.27 -8.15
CA ASN A 129 -4.30 5.22 -9.52
C ASN A 129 -3.79 6.38 -10.37
N ALA A 130 -3.79 7.60 -9.83
CA ALA A 130 -3.27 8.77 -10.53
C ALA A 130 -1.76 8.65 -10.80
N SER A 131 -1.00 8.20 -9.82
CA SER A 131 0.45 7.99 -9.94
C SER A 131 0.76 6.91 -10.97
N HIS A 132 0.04 5.80 -10.95
CA HIS A 132 0.19 4.72 -11.91
C HIS A 132 -0.15 5.17 -13.33
N ALA A 133 -1.27 5.87 -13.52
CA ALA A 133 -1.67 6.42 -14.82
C ALA A 133 -0.66 7.42 -15.37
N PHE A 134 -0.13 8.30 -14.50
CA PHE A 134 0.91 9.25 -14.87
C PHE A 134 2.19 8.53 -15.33
N LEU A 135 2.67 7.55 -14.55
CA LEU A 135 3.87 6.78 -14.92
C LEU A 135 3.70 6.04 -16.24
N ASP A 136 2.53 5.44 -16.48
CA ASP A 136 2.23 4.77 -17.74
C ASP A 136 2.20 5.74 -18.93
N ALA A 137 1.55 6.90 -18.78
CA ALA A 137 1.52 7.93 -19.80
C ALA A 137 2.94 8.44 -20.14
N VAL A 138 3.75 8.75 -19.12
CA VAL A 138 5.14 9.17 -19.32
C VAL A 138 5.94 8.07 -20.03
N ARG A 139 5.82 6.81 -19.61
CA ARG A 139 6.50 5.67 -20.25
C ARG A 139 6.17 5.56 -21.73
N LYS A 140 4.89 5.69 -22.10
CA LYS A 140 4.43 5.67 -23.50
C LYS A 140 4.97 6.85 -24.30
N SER A 141 5.09 8.02 -23.68
CA SER A 141 5.60 9.23 -24.32
C SER A 141 7.12 9.37 -24.29
N MET A 142 7.87 8.46 -23.64
CA MET A 142 9.32 8.59 -23.47
C MET A 142 10.09 8.74 -24.79
N ARG A 143 9.61 8.16 -25.90
CA ARG A 143 10.22 8.38 -27.21
C ARG A 143 10.10 9.83 -27.66
N GLN A 144 8.90 10.43 -27.57
CA GLN A 144 8.68 11.83 -27.93
C GLN A 144 9.38 12.78 -26.96
N VAL A 145 9.37 12.47 -25.66
CA VAL A 145 10.12 13.22 -24.64
C VAL A 145 11.61 13.22 -24.97
N ARG A 146 12.21 12.07 -25.32
CA ARG A 146 13.61 11.99 -25.76
C ARG A 146 13.90 12.80 -27.03
N MET A 147 12.98 12.81 -27.99
CA MET A 147 13.15 13.61 -29.21
C MET A 147 13.02 15.12 -28.94
N ALA A 148 12.08 15.53 -28.09
CA ALA A 148 11.78 16.93 -27.79
C ALA A 148 12.80 17.58 -26.83
N VAL A 149 13.34 16.82 -25.89
CA VAL A 149 14.48 17.22 -25.06
C VAL A 149 15.78 17.29 -25.90
N GLY A 150 15.74 16.77 -27.14
CA GLY A 150 16.89 16.50 -27.97
C GLY A 150 17.73 15.35 -27.40
N THR A 151 18.74 14.91 -28.14
CA THR A 151 19.93 14.31 -27.50
C THR A 151 20.58 15.40 -26.65
N ALA A 152 19.97 15.69 -25.50
CA ALA A 152 20.61 16.51 -24.49
C ALA A 152 21.98 15.90 -24.26
N THR A 153 23.03 16.70 -24.44
CA THR A 153 24.37 16.37 -24.03
C THR A 153 24.26 15.93 -22.58
N LEU A 154 24.27 14.62 -22.33
CA LEU A 154 24.09 14.07 -21.00
C LEU A 154 25.24 14.61 -20.17
N ASN A 155 24.96 15.52 -19.23
CA ASN A 155 26.00 16.02 -18.34
C ASN A 155 26.40 14.87 -17.42
N PRO A 156 27.59 14.27 -17.59
CA PRO A 156 27.95 13.04 -16.87
C PRO A 156 28.09 13.26 -15.36
N LYS A 157 28.14 14.53 -14.93
CA LYS A 157 28.17 14.94 -13.52
C LYS A 157 26.81 14.84 -12.83
N LEU A 158 25.71 14.77 -13.58
CA LEU A 158 24.34 14.65 -13.06
C LEU A 158 23.85 13.20 -13.00
N LEU A 159 24.62 12.24 -13.54
CA LEU A 159 24.25 10.83 -13.54
C LEU A 159 24.47 10.22 -12.16
N THR A 160 23.53 9.39 -11.72
CA THR A 160 23.77 8.48 -10.60
C THR A 160 24.84 7.44 -10.96
N ALA A 161 25.40 6.75 -9.95
CA ALA A 161 26.45 5.75 -10.18
C ALA A 161 26.03 4.64 -11.18
N ALA A 162 24.77 4.19 -11.12
CA ALA A 162 24.24 3.16 -12.02
C ALA A 162 24.06 3.68 -13.46
N GLU A 163 23.54 4.90 -13.59
CA GLU A 163 23.36 5.54 -14.91
C GLU A 163 24.70 5.87 -15.58
N ARG A 164 25.72 6.25 -14.80
CA ARG A 164 27.07 6.50 -15.31
C ARG A 164 27.71 5.24 -15.90
N LEU A 165 27.60 4.10 -15.21
CA LEU A 165 28.08 2.80 -15.72
C LEU A 165 27.40 2.42 -17.05
N GLN A 166 26.10 2.67 -17.18
CA GLN A 166 25.37 2.43 -18.43
C GLN A 166 25.82 3.37 -19.55
N TYR A 167 26.03 4.66 -19.23
CA TYR A 167 26.50 5.67 -20.19
C TYR A 167 27.91 5.38 -20.70
N GLU A 168 28.84 5.01 -19.82
CA GLU A 168 30.21 4.58 -20.21
C GLU A 168 30.19 3.30 -21.04
N GLY A 169 29.26 2.38 -20.76
CA GLY A 169 29.03 1.20 -21.58
C GLY A 169 28.48 1.54 -22.98
N TYR A 170 27.63 2.56 -23.09
CA TYR A 170 27.13 3.07 -24.36
C TYR A 170 28.24 3.71 -25.20
N LEU A 171 29.08 4.57 -24.60
CA LEU A 171 30.20 5.22 -25.29
C LEU A 171 31.17 4.21 -25.91
N ARG A 172 31.56 3.16 -25.16
CA ARG A 172 32.43 2.09 -25.67
C ARG A 172 31.82 1.34 -26.86
N ARG A 173 30.50 1.17 -26.87
CA ARG A 173 29.79 0.54 -27.99
C ARG A 173 29.76 1.45 -29.22
N GLU A 174 29.54 2.75 -29.03
CA GLU A 174 29.61 3.72 -30.12
C GLU A 174 31.01 3.78 -30.74
N GLU A 175 32.07 3.80 -29.93
CA GLU A 175 33.45 3.73 -30.42
C GLU A 175 33.71 2.46 -31.23
N ALA A 176 33.33 1.29 -30.70
CA ALA A 176 33.46 0.03 -31.42
C ALA A 176 32.68 0.03 -32.75
N ASN A 177 31.45 0.54 -32.74
CA ASN A 177 30.61 0.66 -33.94
C ASN A 177 31.21 1.63 -34.96
N ALA A 178 31.84 2.72 -34.53
CA ALA A 178 32.49 3.68 -35.42
C ALA A 178 33.70 3.05 -36.13
N VAL A 179 34.53 2.29 -35.40
CA VAL A 179 35.65 1.52 -35.99
C VAL A 179 35.15 0.52 -37.02
N ILE A 180 34.11 -0.24 -36.67
CA ILE A 180 33.45 -1.21 -37.57
C ILE A 180 32.96 -0.51 -38.85
N ARG A 181 32.24 0.61 -38.73
CA ARG A 181 31.77 1.38 -39.90
C ARG A 181 32.91 1.93 -40.76
N GLY A 182 34.02 2.33 -40.14
CA GLY A 182 35.24 2.75 -40.85
C GLY A 182 35.82 1.62 -41.71
N LEU A 183 35.95 0.42 -41.13
CA LEU A 183 36.45 -0.76 -41.82
C LEU A 183 35.55 -1.18 -43.00
N VAL A 184 34.22 -1.09 -42.84
CA VAL A 184 33.28 -1.29 -43.97
C VAL A 184 33.50 -0.27 -45.08
N GLY A 185 33.69 1.01 -44.72
CA GLY A 185 33.94 2.09 -45.68
C GLY A 185 35.24 1.93 -46.47
N GLU A 186 36.23 1.27 -45.86
CA GLU A 186 37.51 0.92 -46.50
C GLU A 186 37.45 -0.41 -47.29
N GLY A 187 36.28 -1.04 -47.37
CA GLY A 187 36.06 -2.26 -48.15
C GLY A 187 36.58 -3.54 -47.48
N VAL A 188 36.90 -3.49 -46.19
CA VAL A 188 37.34 -4.66 -45.43
C VAL A 188 36.11 -5.53 -45.12
N PRO A 189 36.08 -6.81 -45.54
CA PRO A 189 34.96 -7.69 -45.25
C PRO A 189 34.91 -8.00 -43.76
N ILE A 190 33.75 -7.76 -43.15
CA ILE A 190 33.46 -8.10 -41.76
C ILE A 190 32.79 -9.48 -41.75
N ILE A 191 33.40 -10.44 -41.05
CA ILE A 191 32.89 -11.80 -40.83
C ILE A 191 32.05 -11.81 -39.56
#